data_AF-A0A9N9GMY3-F1
#
_entry.id   AF-A0A9N9GMY3-F1
#
_cell.length_a   1.000
_cell.length_b   1.000
_cell.length_c   1.000
_cell.angle_alpha   90.00
_cell.angle_beta   90.00
_cell.angle_gamma   90.00
#
_symmetry.space_group_name_H-M   'P 1'
#
loop_
_entity.id
_entity.type
_entity.pdbx_description
1 polymer ?
#
loop_
_entity_poly.entity_id
_entity_poly.type
_entity_poly.pdbx_seq_one_letter_code
_entity_poly.pdbx_strand_id
1 'polypeptide(L)'
;MNKNFILSERAFSTGHTKLRVPRESVYNTELIRLLTNWLGKQEQYTISGQYRLIDPTKTGNEKHKYCDVVIKKKDEPTILLELLAGNEDTIQAHIDKTPRYKSLASADEAWIVHYTCEDGYLDGVKPYWDEKAIMQGINMVHFWHDLEFTTARMCACWKDENGNLQKTIQQWTI
;
A
#
# COMPACT_ATOMS: atom_id res chain seq x y z
N MET A 1 12.13 -23.62 7.57
CA MET A 1 11.46 -22.68 6.65
C MET A 1 11.40 -21.32 7.34
N ASN A 2 12.04 -20.28 6.80
CA ASN A 2 12.06 -18.95 7.44
C ASN A 2 10.66 -18.32 7.27
N LYS A 3 9.97 -18.00 8.37
CA LYS A 3 8.55 -17.60 8.37
C LYS A 3 8.28 -16.24 7.69
N ASN A 4 9.33 -15.47 7.42
CA ASN A 4 9.24 -14.09 6.93
C ASN A 4 9.22 -13.96 5.40
N PHE A 5 9.42 -15.05 4.66
CA PHE A 5 9.44 -15.02 3.19
C PHE A 5 8.32 -15.89 2.62
N ILE A 6 7.64 -15.40 1.58
CA ILE A 6 6.82 -16.25 0.71
C ILE A 6 7.63 -16.56 -0.53
N LEU A 7 7.41 -17.73 -1.10
CA LEU A 7 7.70 -17.90 -2.52
C LEU A 7 6.71 -17.02 -3.25
N SER A 8 7.17 -16.07 -4.07
CA SER A 8 6.27 -15.44 -5.02
C SER A 8 5.79 -16.56 -5.94
N GLU A 9 4.49 -16.83 -6.00
CA GLU A 9 3.99 -17.79 -6.99
C GLU A 9 4.29 -17.29 -8.40
N ARG A 10 4.47 -15.98 -8.59
CA ARG A 10 4.91 -15.36 -9.85
C ARG A 10 5.70 -14.07 -9.60
N ALA A 11 7.01 -14.19 -9.37
CA ALA A 11 7.92 -13.12 -9.77
C ALA A 11 8.05 -13.24 -11.28
N PHE A 12 7.48 -12.30 -12.04
CA PHE A 12 7.65 -12.29 -13.49
C PHE A 12 9.02 -11.69 -13.84
N SER A 13 10.08 -12.43 -13.53
CA SER A 13 11.36 -12.31 -14.23
C SER A 13 11.40 -13.42 -15.27
N THR A 14 11.21 -13.09 -16.56
CA THR A 14 11.79 -13.85 -17.70
C THR A 14 11.79 -15.40 -17.63
N GLY A 15 10.73 -16.04 -17.10
CA GLY A 15 10.62 -17.50 -17.03
C GLY A 15 11.22 -18.18 -15.80
N HIS A 16 11.66 -17.46 -14.78
CA HIS A 16 12.14 -18.04 -13.51
C HIS A 16 11.10 -17.87 -12.40
N THR A 17 10.24 -18.89 -12.26
CA THR A 17 9.32 -19.00 -11.12
C THR A 17 10.08 -19.50 -9.88
N LYS A 18 9.81 -18.91 -8.70
CA LYS A 18 10.29 -19.28 -7.32
C LYS A 18 11.39 -18.40 -6.68
N LEU A 19 11.32 -17.08 -6.80
CA LEU A 19 12.13 -16.20 -5.94
C LEU A 19 11.43 -15.98 -4.59
N ARG A 20 12.22 -15.89 -3.51
CA ARG A 20 11.71 -15.58 -2.17
C ARG A 20 11.60 -14.07 -2.03
N VAL A 21 10.38 -13.56 -2.01
CA VAL A 21 10.11 -12.15 -1.73
C VAL A 21 9.57 -12.01 -0.30
N PRO A 22 9.75 -10.85 0.34
CA PRO A 22 9.11 -10.57 1.61
C PRO A 22 7.59 -10.75 1.49
N ARG A 23 6.97 -11.30 2.54
CA ARG A 23 5.51 -11.35 2.62
C ARG A 23 4.96 -9.94 2.81
N GLU A 24 3.72 -9.70 2.37
CA GLU A 24 2.97 -8.48 2.68
C GLU A 24 3.03 -8.12 4.19
N SER A 25 2.93 -9.11 5.07
CA SER A 25 3.02 -8.90 6.52
C SER A 25 4.37 -8.34 6.99
N VAL A 26 5.47 -8.62 6.26
CA VAL A 26 6.79 -8.04 6.56
C VAL A 26 6.78 -6.56 6.21
N TYR A 27 6.35 -6.20 5.00
CA TYR A 27 6.21 -4.79 4.61
C TYR A 27 5.30 -4.03 5.57
N ASN A 28 4.16 -4.62 5.94
CA ASN A 28 3.23 -3.99 6.88
C ASN A 28 3.86 -3.75 8.26
N THR A 29 4.53 -4.77 8.82
CA THR A 29 5.19 -4.65 10.12
C THR A 29 6.29 -3.59 10.10
N GLU A 30 7.12 -3.57 9.06
CA GLU A 30 8.22 -2.61 8.95
C GLU A 30 7.71 -1.19 8.68
N LEU A 31 6.68 -1.01 7.84
CA LEU A 31 6.09 0.30 7.60
C LEU A 31 5.46 0.87 8.87
N ILE A 32 4.65 0.07 9.59
CA ILE A 32 4.08 0.49 10.88
C ILE A 32 5.19 0.89 11.85
N ARG A 33 6.26 0.08 11.97
CA ARG A 33 7.39 0.39 12.84
C ARG A 33 8.06 1.72 12.48
N LEU A 34 8.28 1.98 11.19
CA LEU A 34 8.87 3.24 10.72
C LEU A 34 7.95 4.43 11.02
N LEU A 35 6.66 4.34 10.67
CA LEU A 35 5.68 5.39 10.91
C LEU A 35 5.50 5.68 12.41
N THR A 36 5.46 4.65 13.26
CA THR A 36 5.37 4.84 14.71
C THR A 36 6.60 5.56 15.26
N ASN A 37 7.80 5.21 14.79
CA ASN A 37 9.02 5.85 15.26
C ASN A 37 9.19 7.27 14.76
N TRP A 38 8.76 7.55 13.53
CA TRP A 38 8.79 8.87 12.95
C TRP A 38 7.58 9.69 13.40
N LEU A 39 6.44 9.53 12.72
CA LEU A 39 5.23 10.33 12.95
C LEU A 39 4.65 10.14 14.35
N GLY A 40 4.72 8.93 14.89
CA GLY A 40 4.16 8.65 16.22
C GLY A 40 4.93 9.31 17.35
N LYS A 41 6.23 9.04 17.43
CA LYS A 41 7.08 9.55 18.53
C LYS A 41 7.50 10.99 18.36
N GLN A 42 7.72 11.47 17.13
CA GLN A 42 8.22 12.83 16.88
C GLN A 42 7.06 13.82 16.66
N GLU A 43 6.03 13.40 15.92
CA GLU A 43 4.96 14.31 15.46
C GLU A 43 3.60 14.07 16.14
N GLN A 44 3.54 13.15 17.11
CA GLN A 44 2.35 12.83 17.92
C GLN A 44 1.15 12.28 17.12
N TYR A 45 1.41 11.61 15.99
CA TYR A 45 0.39 10.86 15.27
C TYR A 45 0.09 9.52 15.97
N THR A 46 -1.16 9.07 15.91
CA THR A 46 -1.55 7.71 16.25
C THR A 46 -1.45 6.84 15.00
N ILE A 47 -0.60 5.82 15.07
CA ILE A 47 -0.44 4.81 14.01
C ILE A 47 -1.13 3.53 14.46
N SER A 48 -2.18 3.11 13.76
CA SER A 48 -2.93 1.88 14.06
C SER A 48 -2.77 0.87 12.94
N GLY A 49 -2.10 -0.25 13.22
CA GLY A 49 -2.05 -1.40 12.32
C GLY A 49 -3.27 -2.31 12.49
N GLN A 50 -3.67 -3.03 11.44
CA GLN A 50 -4.84 -3.92 11.42
C GLN A 50 -6.08 -3.25 12.02
N TYR A 51 -6.37 -2.04 11.55
CA TYR A 51 -7.41 -1.22 12.13
C TYR A 51 -8.79 -1.79 11.82
N ARG A 52 -9.56 -2.05 12.87
CA ARG A 52 -10.88 -2.67 12.78
C ARG A 52 -11.89 -1.66 12.24
N LEU A 53 -12.46 -1.99 11.09
CA LEU A 53 -13.58 -1.29 10.47
C LEU A 53 -14.88 -2.02 10.82
N ILE A 54 -15.91 -1.25 11.15
CA ILE A 54 -17.25 -1.77 11.45
C ILE A 54 -18.18 -1.35 10.32
N ASP A 55 -18.68 -2.32 9.56
CA ASP A 55 -19.70 -2.08 8.55
C ASP A 55 -21.09 -2.18 9.19
N PRO A 56 -21.83 -1.06 9.35
CA PRO A 56 -23.13 -1.07 10.02
C PRO A 56 -24.23 -1.74 9.18
N THR A 57 -23.97 -2.01 7.90
CA THR A 57 -24.93 -2.64 6.99
C THR A 57 -24.89 -4.17 7.03
N LYS A 58 -23.97 -4.75 7.81
CA LYS A 58 -23.72 -6.18 7.90
C LYS A 58 -23.93 -6.69 9.33
N THR A 59 -24.17 -7.99 9.46
CA THR A 59 -24.37 -8.65 10.76
C THR A 59 -23.31 -9.73 10.99
N GLY A 60 -23.22 -10.22 12.23
CA GLY A 60 -22.27 -11.28 12.59
C GLY A 60 -20.80 -10.90 12.34
N ASN A 61 -20.01 -11.84 11.81
CA ASN A 61 -18.59 -11.64 11.52
C ASN A 61 -18.35 -10.78 10.27
N GLU A 62 -19.30 -10.71 9.34
CA GLU A 62 -19.15 -9.95 8.10
C GLU A 62 -19.09 -8.44 8.33
N LYS A 63 -19.59 -7.97 9.47
CA LYS A 63 -19.51 -6.57 9.91
C LYS A 63 -18.10 -6.11 10.25
N HIS A 64 -17.18 -7.05 10.48
CA HIS A 64 -15.80 -6.73 10.80
C HIS A 64 -14.93 -6.82 9.56
N LYS A 65 -14.34 -5.69 9.18
CA LYS A 65 -13.28 -5.60 8.19
C LYS A 65 -12.04 -5.05 8.87
N TYR A 66 -10.89 -5.20 8.22
CA TYR A 66 -9.63 -4.70 8.72
C TYR A 66 -8.92 -4.01 7.57
N CYS A 67 -8.50 -2.77 7.80
CA CYS A 67 -7.54 -2.09 6.94
C CYS A 67 -6.13 -2.21 7.53
N ASP A 68 -5.12 -2.08 6.69
CA ASP A 68 -3.75 -2.36 7.10
C ASP A 68 -3.19 -1.32 8.06
N VAL A 69 -3.30 -0.03 7.71
CA VAL A 69 -2.82 1.08 8.56
C VAL A 69 -3.78 2.26 8.53
N VAL A 70 -4.00 2.87 9.69
CA VAL A 70 -4.65 4.17 9.84
C VAL A 70 -3.74 5.11 10.60
N ILE A 71 -3.55 6.31 10.05
CA ILE A 71 -2.74 7.39 10.61
C ILE A 71 -3.70 8.52 10.99
N LYS A 72 -3.65 8.93 12.27
CA LYS A 72 -4.56 9.94 12.81
C LYS A 72 -3.83 10.94 13.69
N LYS A 73 -4.22 12.20 13.62
CA LYS A 73 -3.88 13.22 14.61
C LYS A 73 -5.06 14.17 14.74
N LYS A 74 -5.24 14.74 15.92
CA LYS A 74 -6.35 15.65 16.17
C LYS A 74 -6.22 16.86 15.24
N ASP A 75 -7.35 17.27 14.64
CA ASP A 75 -7.45 18.42 13.74
C ASP A 75 -6.63 18.28 12.44
N GLU A 76 -6.12 17.08 12.15
CA GLU A 76 -5.37 16.73 10.94
C GLU A 76 -6.15 15.71 10.10
N PRO A 77 -5.92 15.66 8.78
CA PRO A 77 -6.50 14.63 7.92
C PRO A 77 -6.20 13.21 8.40
N THR A 78 -7.21 12.36 8.42
CA THR A 78 -7.06 10.92 8.65
C THR A 78 -6.65 10.23 7.35
N ILE A 79 -5.56 9.47 7.41
CA ILE A 79 -5.02 8.73 6.26
C ILE A 79 -5.21 7.23 6.49
N LEU A 80 -5.75 6.55 5.49
CA LEU A 80 -5.84 5.09 5.44
C LEU A 80 -4.83 4.54 4.42
N LEU A 81 -4.06 3.54 4.80
CA LEU A 81 -3.18 2.81 3.88
C LEU A 81 -3.66 1.35 3.75
N GLU A 82 -3.87 0.90 2.52
CA GLU A 82 -4.01 -0.52 2.17
C GLU A 82 -2.71 -0.98 1.53
N LEU A 83 -2.08 -1.98 2.13
CA LEU A 83 -0.80 -2.50 1.69
C LEU A 83 -1.01 -3.78 0.92
N LEU A 84 -0.15 -4.02 -0.07
CA LEU A 84 -0.08 -5.31 -0.74
C LEU A 84 1.29 -5.60 -1.33
N ALA A 85 1.58 -6.88 -1.49
CA ALA A 85 2.66 -7.38 -2.32
C ALA A 85 2.11 -8.45 -3.25
N GLY A 86 2.05 -8.18 -4.56
CA GLY A 86 1.35 -9.07 -5.48
C GLY A 86 1.38 -8.64 -6.93
N ASN A 87 0.46 -9.20 -7.72
CA ASN A 87 0.29 -8.90 -9.14
C ASN A 87 -0.86 -7.90 -9.38
N GLU A 88 -1.10 -7.55 -10.64
CA GLU A 88 -2.19 -6.64 -11.04
C GLU A 88 -3.57 -7.06 -10.54
N ASP A 89 -3.92 -8.37 -10.56
CA ASP A 89 -5.21 -8.85 -10.03
C ASP A 89 -5.37 -8.52 -8.53
N THR A 90 -4.28 -8.65 -7.77
CA THR A 90 -4.26 -8.31 -6.34
C THR A 90 -4.40 -6.79 -6.15
N ILE A 91 -3.76 -6.00 -7.01
CA ILE A 91 -3.88 -4.53 -7.01
C ILE A 91 -5.33 -4.12 -7.28
N GLN A 92 -5.99 -4.69 -8.30
CA GLN A 92 -7.39 -4.38 -8.61
C GLN A 92 -8.33 -4.74 -7.45
N ALA A 93 -8.12 -5.90 -6.81
CA ALA A 93 -8.91 -6.28 -5.63
C ALA A 93 -8.79 -5.26 -4.48
N HIS A 94 -7.60 -4.66 -4.32
CA HIS A 94 -7.40 -3.58 -3.35
C HIS A 94 -8.05 -2.27 -3.79
N ILE A 95 -7.97 -1.92 -5.08
CA ILE A 95 -8.67 -0.76 -5.64
C ILE A 95 -10.18 -0.84 -5.38
N ASP A 96 -10.79 -1.99 -5.64
CA ASP A 96 -12.24 -2.13 -5.53
C ASP A 96 -12.75 -2.02 -4.09
N LYS A 97 -11.98 -2.48 -3.10
CA LYS A 97 -12.38 -2.46 -1.68
C LYS A 97 -12.04 -1.14 -0.97
N THR A 98 -10.98 -0.45 -1.36
CA THR A 98 -10.43 0.71 -0.62
C THR A 98 -11.41 1.87 -0.47
N PRO A 99 -12.22 2.27 -1.48
CA PRO A 99 -13.23 3.32 -1.31
C PRO A 99 -14.21 3.03 -0.16
N ARG A 100 -14.62 1.77 -0.01
CA ARG A 100 -15.50 1.36 1.10
C ARG A 100 -14.76 1.49 2.44
N TYR A 101 -13.50 1.09 2.50
CA TYR A 101 -12.70 1.16 3.73
C TYR A 101 -12.44 2.60 4.15
N LYS A 102 -12.11 3.48 3.20
CA LYS A 102 -12.00 4.93 3.40
C LYS A 102 -13.25 5.50 4.07
N SER A 103 -14.43 5.16 3.52
CA SER A 103 -15.72 5.58 4.08
C SER A 103 -15.96 5.05 5.50
N LEU A 104 -15.73 3.75 5.74
CA LEU A 104 -15.92 3.13 7.06
C LEU A 104 -14.94 3.66 8.12
N ALA A 105 -13.73 4.07 7.71
CA ALA A 105 -12.74 4.67 8.59
C ALA A 105 -12.97 6.17 8.84
N SER A 106 -13.90 6.78 8.08
CA SER A 106 -14.04 8.24 7.97
C SER A 106 -12.69 8.91 7.64
N ALA A 107 -11.94 8.30 6.71
CA ALA A 107 -10.64 8.80 6.30
C ALA A 107 -10.77 9.85 5.19
N ASP A 108 -10.02 10.93 5.32
CA ASP A 108 -9.94 12.02 4.35
C ASP A 108 -9.15 11.58 3.10
N GLU A 109 -8.10 10.79 3.34
CA GLU A 109 -7.24 10.24 2.29
C GLU A 109 -7.13 8.71 2.40
N ALA A 110 -7.00 8.05 1.25
CA ALA A 110 -6.70 6.64 1.19
C ALA A 110 -5.63 6.36 0.13
N TRP A 111 -4.67 5.53 0.49
CA TRP A 111 -3.54 5.16 -0.35
C TRP A 111 -3.44 3.64 -0.49
N ILE A 112 -3.23 3.19 -1.72
CA ILE A 112 -2.78 1.83 -2.01
C ILE A 112 -1.26 1.85 -2.06
N VAL A 113 -0.64 1.01 -1.25
CA VAL A 113 0.81 0.89 -1.11
C VAL A 113 1.24 -0.49 -1.62
N HIS A 114 1.73 -0.53 -2.85
CA HIS A 114 2.14 -1.75 -3.51
C HIS A 114 3.65 -1.95 -3.40
N TYR A 115 4.09 -3.14 -3.00
CA TYR A 115 5.49 -3.55 -3.03
C TYR A 115 5.70 -4.67 -4.06
N THR A 116 6.77 -4.55 -4.86
CA THR A 116 7.13 -5.56 -5.87
C THR A 116 8.64 -5.71 -6.03
N CYS A 117 9.06 -6.88 -6.49
CA CYS A 117 10.42 -7.16 -6.97
C CYS A 117 10.42 -7.55 -8.45
N GLU A 118 9.33 -7.27 -9.18
CA GLU A 118 9.20 -7.64 -10.59
C GLU A 118 10.17 -6.82 -11.44
N ASP A 119 11.07 -7.53 -12.14
CA ASP A 119 12.08 -6.91 -12.98
C ASP A 119 11.43 -6.02 -14.04
N GLY A 120 11.91 -4.78 -14.14
CA GLY A 120 11.42 -3.84 -15.13
C GLY A 120 9.98 -3.36 -14.91
N TYR A 121 9.36 -3.62 -13.76
CA TYR A 121 8.02 -3.12 -13.42
C TYR A 121 7.88 -1.60 -13.61
N LEU A 122 8.99 -0.86 -13.42
CA LEU A 122 9.05 0.58 -13.59
C LEU A 122 9.85 1.03 -14.84
N ASP A 123 10.38 0.11 -15.67
CA ASP A 123 11.36 0.39 -16.74
C ASP A 123 10.75 0.63 -18.13
N GLY A 124 9.47 1.04 -18.22
CA GLY A 124 8.88 1.50 -19.50
C GLY A 124 7.47 1.00 -19.78
N VAL A 125 6.97 0.04 -19.00
CA VAL A 125 5.53 -0.15 -18.84
C VAL A 125 5.08 0.87 -17.80
N LYS A 126 4.02 1.64 -18.09
CA LYS A 126 3.44 2.50 -17.05
C LYS A 126 3.10 1.58 -15.88
N PRO A 127 3.55 1.88 -14.65
CA PRO A 127 3.10 1.17 -13.45
C PRO A 127 1.59 1.06 -13.51
N TYR A 128 1.02 -0.01 -12.99
CA TYR A 128 -0.42 -0.21 -13.05
C TYR A 128 -1.13 0.97 -12.38
N TRP A 129 -1.60 1.93 -13.17
CA TRP A 129 -2.34 3.11 -12.72
C TRP A 129 -3.78 2.90 -13.09
N ASP A 130 -4.62 2.49 -12.15
CA ASP A 130 -6.06 2.52 -12.41
C ASP A 130 -6.53 3.98 -12.32
N GLU A 131 -6.73 4.61 -13.48
CA GLU A 131 -7.29 5.97 -13.58
C GLU A 131 -8.65 6.07 -12.89
N LYS A 132 -9.42 4.97 -12.83
CA LYS A 132 -10.69 4.90 -12.10
C LYS A 132 -10.47 4.98 -10.59
N ALA A 133 -9.44 4.33 -10.05
CA ALA A 133 -9.08 4.43 -8.64
C ALA A 133 -8.76 5.87 -8.25
N ILE A 134 -7.95 6.54 -9.08
CA ILE A 134 -7.58 7.94 -8.89
C ILE A 134 -8.82 8.86 -9.01
N MET A 135 -9.71 8.58 -9.96
CA MET A 135 -10.99 9.30 -10.08
C MET A 135 -11.86 9.14 -8.84
N GLN A 136 -11.84 7.96 -8.20
CA GLN A 136 -12.54 7.65 -6.96
C GLN A 136 -11.85 8.20 -5.69
N GLY A 137 -10.76 8.95 -5.84
CA GLY A 137 -10.06 9.58 -4.72
C GLY A 137 -9.22 8.61 -3.91
N ILE A 138 -8.72 7.55 -4.56
CA ILE A 138 -7.77 6.59 -4.03
C ILE A 138 -6.41 6.90 -4.64
N ASN A 139 -5.46 7.30 -3.80
CA ASN A 139 -4.09 7.57 -4.20
C ASN A 139 -3.30 6.26 -4.27
N MET A 140 -2.18 6.25 -4.97
CA MET A 140 -1.40 5.02 -5.13
C MET A 140 0.09 5.30 -5.16
N VAL A 141 0.84 4.40 -4.55
CA VAL A 141 2.30 4.35 -4.60
C VAL A 141 2.76 2.91 -4.83
N HIS A 142 3.68 2.73 -5.76
CA HIS A 142 4.38 1.47 -5.98
C HIS A 142 5.84 1.63 -5.57
N PHE A 143 6.30 0.70 -4.76
CA PHE A 143 7.69 0.51 -4.39
C PHE A 143 8.21 -0.73 -5.09
N TRP A 144 9.29 -0.56 -5.82
CA TRP A 144 10.09 -1.65 -6.35
C TRP A 144 11.42 -1.71 -5.59
N HIS A 145 11.93 -2.91 -5.36
CA HIS A 145 13.31 -3.10 -4.90
C HIS A 145 13.89 -4.40 -5.45
N ASP A 146 15.21 -4.46 -5.55
CA ASP A 146 15.90 -5.72 -5.83
C ASP A 146 15.87 -6.67 -4.61
N LEU A 147 16.16 -7.95 -4.83
CA LEU A 147 16.06 -8.96 -3.78
C LEU A 147 17.02 -8.71 -2.60
N GLU A 148 18.12 -8.01 -2.85
CA GLU A 148 19.16 -7.69 -1.86
C GLU A 148 18.91 -6.36 -1.14
N PHE A 149 17.85 -5.63 -1.50
CA PHE A 149 17.55 -4.28 -1.01
C PHE A 149 18.72 -3.28 -1.21
N THR A 150 19.52 -3.48 -2.25
CA THR A 150 20.60 -2.55 -2.63
C THR A 150 20.10 -1.44 -3.56
N THR A 151 18.97 -1.66 -4.21
CA THR A 151 18.31 -0.65 -5.03
C THR A 151 16.82 -0.63 -4.75
N ALA A 152 16.27 0.57 -4.71
CA ALA A 152 14.83 0.78 -4.56
C ALA A 152 14.37 1.89 -5.51
N ARG A 153 13.13 1.76 -5.97
CA ARG A 153 12.47 2.75 -6.82
C ARG A 153 11.05 2.94 -6.32
N MET A 154 10.53 4.14 -6.51
CA MET A 154 9.15 4.48 -6.16
C MET A 154 8.52 5.22 -7.32
N CYS A 155 7.25 4.95 -7.56
CA CYS A 155 6.40 5.87 -8.29
C CYS A 155 5.10 6.09 -7.53
N ALA A 156 4.56 7.30 -7.57
CA ALA A 156 3.29 7.61 -6.93
C ALA A 156 2.41 8.45 -7.86
N CYS A 157 1.10 8.30 -7.68
CA CYS A 157 0.05 9.00 -8.40
C CYS A 157 -1.06 9.37 -7.40
N TRP A 158 -1.40 10.66 -7.31
CA TRP A 158 -2.38 11.17 -6.34
C TRP A 158 -3.10 12.41 -6.88
N LYS A 159 -4.19 12.80 -6.22
CA LYS A 159 -4.80 14.12 -6.42
C LYS A 159 -4.32 15.08 -5.34
N ASP A 160 -3.89 16.27 -5.75
CA ASP A 160 -3.59 17.34 -4.80
C ASP A 160 -4.87 17.97 -4.20
N GLU A 161 -4.70 18.95 -3.31
CA GLU A 161 -5.78 19.70 -2.66
C GLU A 161 -6.74 20.40 -3.64
N ASN A 162 -6.27 20.71 -4.85
CA ASN A 162 -7.05 21.32 -5.91
C ASN A 162 -7.71 20.27 -6.84
N GLY A 163 -7.50 18.99 -6.55
CA GLY A 163 -7.98 17.87 -7.35
C GLY A 163 -7.16 17.58 -8.61
N ASN A 164 -6.01 18.25 -8.79
CA ASN A 164 -5.17 18.01 -9.95
C ASN A 164 -4.39 16.72 -9.79
N LEU A 165 -4.21 16.01 -10.90
CA LEU A 165 -3.44 14.78 -10.94
C LEU A 165 -1.95 15.07 -10.83
N GLN A 166 -1.31 14.49 -9.81
CA GLN A 166 0.12 14.57 -9.56
C GLN A 166 0.76 13.19 -9.75
N LYS A 167 2.00 13.18 -10.26
CA LYS A 167 2.80 11.96 -10.46
C LYS A 167 4.26 12.22 -10.12
N THR A 168 4.93 11.23 -9.53
CA THR A 168 6.37 11.28 -9.26
C THR A 168 7.02 9.91 -9.46
N ILE A 169 8.31 9.91 -9.80
CA ILE A 169 9.16 8.73 -9.90
C ILE A 169 10.49 9.07 -9.22
N GLN A 170 10.95 8.20 -8.33
CA GLN A 170 12.20 8.34 -7.58
C GLN A 170 12.97 7.02 -7.59
N GLN A 171 14.30 7.11 -7.53
CA GLN A 171 15.20 5.97 -7.49
C GLN A 171 16.32 6.22 -6.46
N TRP A 172 16.67 5.17 -5.72
CA TRP A 172 17.73 5.18 -4.73
C TRP A 172 18.64 3.97 -4.87
N THR A 173 19.91 4.19 -4.56
CA THR A 173 20.90 3.15 -4.27
C THR A 173 21.19 3.22 -2.78
N ILE A 174 21.03 2.10 -2.07
CA ILE A 174 21.05 2.00 -0.60
C ILE A 174 22.42 1.52 -0.13
#